data_AF-A0A497F5D0-F1
#
_entry.id   AF-A0A497F5D0-F1
#
_cell.length_a   1.000
_cell.length_b   1.000
_cell.length_c   1.000
_cell.angle_alpha   90.00
_cell.angle_beta   90.00
_cell.angle_gamma   90.00
#
_symmetry.space_group_name_H-M   'P 1'
#
loop_
_entity.id
_entity.type
_entity.pdbx_description
1 polymer ?
#
loop_
_entity_poly.entity_id
_entity_poly.type
_entity_poly.pdbx_seq_one_letter_code
_entity_poly.pdbx_strand_id
1 'polypeptide(L)'
;MFIEVKRFEELLKREGFKISYETESDAMSLLKFDVCSAIIGVPCIPKEKVVELALRGKVLPHKSTRHVIPFRPLSVNVPISLLMSDDVAEANRKFIESLRGRKFKLLPPQVYMGRRYEEHLYVFEGA
;
A
#
# COMPACT_ATOMS: atom_id res chain seq x y z
N MET A 1 -1.41 20.06 -10.58
CA MET A 1 -0.28 19.10 -10.68
C MET A 1 -0.76 17.66 -10.60
N PHE A 2 -1.21 17.15 -9.45
CA PHE A 2 -1.56 15.72 -9.31
C PHE A 2 -2.76 15.26 -10.19
N ILE A 3 -3.75 16.13 -10.44
CA ILE A 3 -4.87 15.82 -11.34
C ILE A 3 -4.39 15.55 -12.78
N GLU A 4 -3.34 16.25 -13.23
CA GLU A 4 -2.83 16.10 -14.60
C GLU A 4 -2.15 14.75 -14.81
N VAL A 5 -1.50 14.20 -13.77
CA VAL A 5 -0.90 12.85 -13.82
C VAL A 5 -1.98 11.81 -14.07
N LYS A 6 -3.11 11.89 -13.36
CA LYS A 6 -4.23 10.98 -13.55
C LYS A 6 -4.82 11.07 -14.96
N ARG A 7 -5.04 12.29 -15.46
CA ARG A 7 -5.54 12.51 -16.84
C ARG A 7 -4.58 11.96 -17.89
N PHE A 8 -3.28 12.13 -17.68
CA PHE A 8 -2.26 11.61 -18.58
C PHE A 8 -2.23 10.08 -18.57
N GLU A 9 -2.30 9.44 -17.41
CA GLU A 9 -2.42 7.97 -17.31
C GLU A 9 -3.67 7.44 -18.03
N GLU A 10 -4.82 8.13 -17.89
CA GLU A 10 -6.07 7.75 -18.57
C GLU A 10 -5.95 7.88 -20.09
N LEU A 11 -5.28 8.94 -20.58
CA LEU A 11 -5.01 9.11 -21.99
C LEU A 11 -4.10 7.99 -22.53
N LEU A 12 -3.00 7.68 -21.85
CA LEU A 12 -2.09 6.60 -22.26
C LEU A 12 -2.80 5.24 -22.30
N LYS A 13 -3.66 4.94 -21.32
CA LYS A 13 -4.46 3.71 -21.34
C LYS A 13 -5.40 3.64 -22.55
N ARG A 14 -6.02 4.76 -22.92
CA ARG A 14 -6.89 4.85 -24.11
C ARG A 14 -6.13 4.61 -25.41
N GLU A 15 -4.88 5.05 -25.48
CA GLU A 15 -3.97 4.80 -26.61
C GLU A 15 -3.37 3.38 -26.60
N GLY A 16 -3.77 2.52 -25.65
CA GLY A 16 -3.37 1.11 -25.61
C GLY A 16 -2.11 0.82 -24.79
N PHE A 17 -1.54 1.81 -24.10
CA PHE A 17 -0.39 1.59 -23.22
C PHE A 17 -0.79 0.84 -21.95
N LYS A 18 0.07 -0.08 -21.51
CA LYS A 18 -0.03 -0.73 -20.19
C LYS A 18 0.62 0.16 -19.14
N ILE A 19 -0.09 0.38 -18.03
CA ILE A 19 0.40 1.16 -16.89
C ILE A 19 0.63 0.22 -15.70
N SER A 20 1.86 0.19 -15.19
CA SER A 20 2.26 -0.46 -13.94
C SER A 20 2.77 0.57 -12.93
N TYR A 21 2.83 0.19 -11.65
CA TYR A 21 3.30 1.05 -10.56
C TYR A 21 4.42 0.34 -9.83
N GLU A 22 5.63 0.86 -9.95
CA GLU A 22 6.85 0.23 -9.45
C GLU A 22 7.57 1.13 -8.45
N THR A 23 8.52 0.57 -7.70
CA THR A 23 9.47 1.38 -6.93
C THR A 23 10.41 2.11 -7.90
N GLU A 24 11.06 3.18 -7.44
CA GLU A 24 11.97 3.95 -8.30
C GLU A 24 13.11 3.08 -8.87
N SER A 25 13.73 2.24 -8.03
CA SER A 25 14.80 1.34 -8.46
C SER A 25 14.31 0.27 -9.44
N ASP A 26 13.12 -0.27 -9.23
CA ASP A 26 12.52 -1.25 -10.13
C ASP A 26 12.12 -0.60 -11.46
N ALA A 27 11.52 0.59 -11.44
CA ALA A 27 11.16 1.35 -12.65
C ALA A 27 12.38 1.67 -13.50
N MET A 28 13.47 2.14 -12.87
CA MET A 28 14.74 2.41 -13.55
C MET A 28 15.35 1.14 -14.15
N SER A 29 15.20 0.00 -13.48
CA SER A 29 15.66 -1.29 -14.01
C SER A 29 14.83 -1.72 -15.22
N LEU A 30 13.49 -1.59 -15.16
CA LEU A 30 12.61 -1.91 -16.28
C LEU A 30 12.90 -1.05 -17.51
N LEU A 31 13.18 0.25 -17.31
CA LEU A 31 13.56 1.15 -18.39
C LEU A 31 14.93 0.75 -18.97
N LYS A 32 15.90 0.42 -18.10
CA LYS A 32 17.24 0.00 -18.52
C LYS A 32 17.25 -1.30 -19.33
N PHE A 33 16.33 -2.22 -19.04
CA PHE A 33 16.19 -3.50 -19.73
C PHE A 33 15.12 -3.49 -20.83
N ASP A 34 14.69 -2.31 -21.29
CA ASP A 34 13.69 -2.11 -22.35
C ASP A 34 12.35 -2.85 -22.10
N VAL A 35 12.01 -3.10 -20.83
CA VAL A 35 10.74 -3.72 -20.43
C VAL A 35 9.61 -2.68 -20.36
N CYS A 36 9.95 -1.42 -20.07
CA CYS A 36 9.02 -0.30 -20.16
C CYS A 36 9.56 0.81 -21.07
N SER A 37 8.66 1.51 -21.76
CA SER A 37 9.02 2.56 -22.72
C SER A 37 9.28 3.92 -22.07
N ALA A 38 8.71 4.16 -20.89
CA ALA A 38 8.80 5.43 -20.19
C ALA A 38 8.45 5.27 -18.69
N ILE A 39 8.88 6.25 -17.89
CA ILE A 39 8.56 6.36 -16.46
C ILE A 39 7.86 7.70 -16.21
N ILE A 40 6.78 7.67 -15.43
CA ILE A 40 6.14 8.88 -14.89
C ILE A 40 6.60 9.05 -13.45
N GLY A 41 7.55 9.95 -13.22
CA GLY A 41 8.01 10.34 -11.89
C GLY A 41 7.20 11.51 -11.33
N VAL A 42 6.73 11.41 -10.10
CA VAL A 42 6.07 12.52 -9.38
C VAL A 42 6.85 12.86 -8.11
N PRO A 43 6.88 14.13 -7.69
CA PRO A 43 7.54 14.51 -6.44
C PRO A 43 6.96 13.75 -5.25
N CYS A 44 7.83 13.33 -4.32
CA CYS A 44 7.41 12.72 -3.07
C CYS A 44 6.55 13.70 -2.26
N ILE A 45 5.41 13.23 -1.77
CA ILE A 45 4.47 14.04 -0.99
C ILE A 45 4.83 13.89 0.50
N PRO A 46 5.23 14.96 1.19
CA PRO A 46 5.59 14.86 2.61
C PRO A 46 4.36 14.55 3.47
N LYS A 47 4.56 13.90 4.62
CA LYS A 47 3.47 13.43 5.51
C LYS A 47 2.58 14.59 5.96
N GLU A 48 3.19 15.73 6.25
CA GLU A 48 2.51 16.95 6.68
C GLU A 48 1.54 17.42 5.60
N LYS A 49 1.94 17.31 4.32
CA LYS A 49 1.07 17.67 3.20
C LYS A 49 -0.08 16.69 3.01
N VAL A 50 0.15 15.40 3.23
CA VAL A 50 -0.91 14.38 3.20
C VAL A 50 -1.97 14.70 4.26
N VAL A 51 -1.55 15.00 5.49
CA VAL A 51 -2.44 15.38 6.59
C VAL A 51 -3.18 16.68 6.28
N GLU A 52 -2.47 17.73 5.82
CA GLU A 52 -3.07 19.01 5.43
C GLU A 52 -4.17 18.85 4.37
N LEU A 53 -3.92 18.03 3.33
CA LEU A 53 -4.88 17.79 2.26
C LEU A 53 -6.12 17.03 2.76
N ALA A 54 -5.92 16.01 3.60
CA ALA A 54 -7.00 15.21 4.17
C ALA A 54 -7.92 16.06 5.06
N LEU A 55 -7.35 16.91 5.93
CA LEU A 55 -8.12 17.82 6.79
C LEU A 55 -8.92 18.86 5.99
N ARG A 56 -8.50 19.15 4.76
CA ARG A 56 -9.21 20.05 3.83
C ARG A 56 -10.22 19.32 2.93
N GLY A 57 -10.45 18.03 3.14
CA GLY A 57 -11.36 17.21 2.31
C GLY A 57 -10.85 17.00 0.88
N LYS A 58 -9.55 17.18 0.62
CA LYS A 58 -8.95 16.98 -0.70
C LYS A 58 -8.34 15.59 -0.79
N VAL A 59 -8.54 14.94 -1.93
CA VAL A 59 -7.99 13.61 -2.23
C VAL A 59 -6.84 13.71 -3.22
N LEU A 60 -5.81 12.89 -2.99
CA LEU A 60 -4.74 12.66 -3.95
C LEU A 60 -5.17 11.63 -5.00
N PRO A 61 -4.61 11.67 -6.22
CA PRO A 61 -4.80 10.59 -7.18
C PRO A 61 -4.40 9.22 -6.61
N HIS A 62 -4.96 8.16 -7.16
CA HIS A 62 -4.60 6.80 -6.77
C HIS A 62 -3.09 6.60 -6.94
N LYS A 63 -2.47 5.81 -6.04
CA LYS A 63 -1.03 5.47 -6.09
C LYS A 63 -0.06 6.66 -6.02
N SER A 64 -0.52 7.85 -5.60
CA SER A 64 0.34 9.03 -5.40
C SER A 64 1.23 8.97 -4.15
N THR A 65 0.93 8.09 -3.20
CA THR A 65 1.73 7.90 -1.98
C THR A 65 2.12 6.43 -1.82
N ARG A 66 3.33 6.19 -1.32
CA ARG A 66 3.83 4.86 -0.95
C ARG A 66 4.37 4.94 0.47
N HIS A 67 3.63 4.35 1.41
CA HIS A 67 4.01 4.34 2.82
C HIS A 67 4.77 3.05 3.16
N VAL A 68 6.01 3.21 3.63
CA VAL A 68 6.80 2.15 4.27
C VAL A 68 6.41 2.13 5.75
N ILE A 69 5.80 1.04 6.21
CA ILE A 69 5.35 0.89 7.59
C ILE A 69 6.28 -0.12 8.26
N PRO A 70 7.15 0.30 9.20
CA PRO A 70 8.06 -0.61 9.87
C PRO A 70 7.31 -1.79 10.49
N PHE A 71 7.83 -3.00 10.31
CA PHE A 71 7.29 -4.22 10.91
C PHE A 71 5.80 -4.44 10.60
N ARG A 72 5.42 -4.26 9.34
CA ARG A 72 4.03 -4.33 8.92
C ARG A 72 3.39 -5.67 9.32
N PRO A 73 2.29 -5.67 10.10
CA PRO A 73 1.58 -6.89 10.44
C PRO A 73 0.78 -7.39 9.23
N LEU A 74 0.91 -8.67 8.90
CA LEU A 74 0.20 -9.36 7.83
C LEU A 74 -0.50 -10.61 8.38
N SER A 75 -1.52 -11.08 7.67
CA SER A 75 -2.29 -12.29 8.05
C SER A 75 -2.95 -12.22 9.43
N VAL A 76 -3.27 -10.99 9.87
CA VAL A 76 -4.01 -10.74 11.12
C VAL A 76 -5.37 -11.44 11.11
N ASN A 77 -6.00 -11.60 9.92
CA ASN A 77 -7.22 -12.39 9.70
C ASN A 77 -8.36 -12.05 10.68
N VAL A 78 -8.69 -10.77 10.81
CA VAL A 78 -9.79 -10.31 11.66
C VAL A 78 -11.13 -10.87 11.14
N PRO A 79 -11.93 -11.56 11.98
CA PRO A 79 -13.26 -12.02 11.58
C PRO A 79 -14.16 -10.85 11.14
N ILE A 80 -14.83 -10.98 9.99
CA ILE A 80 -15.75 -9.95 9.46
C ILE A 80 -16.87 -9.64 10.45
N SER A 81 -17.33 -10.63 11.21
CA SER A 81 -18.35 -10.43 12.26
C SER A 81 -17.93 -9.43 13.33
N LEU A 82 -16.64 -9.32 13.65
CA LEU A 82 -16.14 -8.29 14.59
C LEU A 82 -16.17 -6.89 13.97
N LEU A 83 -15.95 -6.78 12.65
CA LEU A 83 -16.00 -5.51 11.93
C LEU A 83 -17.42 -4.97 11.77
N MET A 84 -18.42 -5.86 11.84
CA MET A 84 -19.85 -5.55 11.73
C MET A 84 -20.54 -5.39 13.09
N SER A 85 -19.79 -5.48 14.20
CA SER A 85 -20.35 -5.37 15.55
C SER A 85 -20.71 -3.92 15.88
N ASP A 86 -21.93 -3.68 16.36
CA ASP A 86 -22.34 -2.37 16.90
C ASP A 86 -21.65 -2.05 18.23
N ASP A 87 -21.22 -3.08 18.98
CA ASP A 87 -20.39 -2.92 20.17
C ASP A 87 -18.90 -2.96 19.78
N VAL A 88 -18.34 -1.78 19.56
CA VAL A 88 -16.93 -1.57 19.20
C VAL A 88 -15.98 -1.98 20.33
N ALA A 89 -16.37 -1.78 21.59
CA ALA A 89 -15.51 -2.07 22.72
C ALA A 89 -15.33 -3.59 22.89
N GLU A 90 -16.43 -4.33 22.82
CA GLU A 90 -16.43 -5.78 22.88
C GLU A 90 -15.75 -6.41 21.65
N ALA A 91 -15.97 -5.85 20.45
CA ALA A 91 -15.28 -6.29 19.24
C ALA A 91 -13.75 -6.13 19.35
N ASN A 92 -13.29 -4.99 19.87
CA ASN A 92 -11.87 -4.75 20.12
C ASN A 92 -11.30 -5.72 21.17
N ARG A 93 -12.05 -6.00 22.25
CA ARG A 93 -11.64 -6.98 23.26
C ARG A 93 -11.44 -8.37 22.66
N LYS A 94 -12.43 -8.87 21.91
CA LYS A 94 -12.36 -10.16 21.21
C LYS A 94 -11.23 -10.19 20.19
N PHE A 95 -11.02 -9.10 19.46
CA PHE A 95 -9.93 -8.99 18.49
C PHE A 95 -8.56 -9.11 19.19
N ILE A 96 -8.31 -8.33 20.24
CA ILE A 96 -7.06 -8.38 20.99
C ILE A 96 -6.84 -9.79 21.59
N GLU A 97 -7.89 -10.39 22.17
CA GLU A 97 -7.84 -11.75 22.68
C GLU A 97 -7.47 -12.77 21.60
N SER A 98 -8.02 -12.63 20.38
CA SER A 98 -7.68 -13.51 19.26
C SER A 98 -6.22 -13.38 18.80
N LEU A 99 -5.57 -12.23 19.04
CA LEU A 99 -4.16 -12.03 18.71
C LEU A 99 -3.22 -12.53 19.81
N ARG A 100 -3.68 -12.58 21.05
CA ARG A 100 -2.85 -13.05 22.18
C ARG A 100 -2.44 -14.50 21.95
N GLY A 101 -1.14 -14.75 21.97
CA GLY A 101 -0.56 -16.09 21.82
C GLY A 101 -0.47 -16.60 20.37
N ARG A 102 -0.95 -15.84 19.37
CA ARG A 102 -0.69 -16.22 17.98
C ARG A 102 0.80 -16.06 17.66
N LYS A 103 1.35 -17.11 17.06
CA LYS A 103 2.72 -17.10 16.56
C LYS A 103 2.81 -16.22 15.32
N PHE A 104 3.98 -15.66 15.07
CA PHE A 104 4.26 -14.92 13.86
C PHE A 104 5.70 -15.18 13.41
N LYS A 105 5.94 -14.99 12.11
CA LYS A 105 7.27 -14.98 11.52
C LYS A 105 7.69 -13.55 11.22
N LEU A 106 8.93 -13.22 11.58
CA LEU A 106 9.59 -12.01 11.10
C LEU A 106 10.22 -12.32 9.75
N LEU A 107 9.79 -11.61 8.72
CA LEU A 107 10.32 -11.75 7.37
C LEU A 107 11.10 -10.48 6.97
N PRO A 108 12.25 -10.61 6.30
CA PRO A 108 12.97 -9.45 5.76
C PRO A 108 12.20 -8.85 4.56
N PRO A 109 12.57 -7.63 4.12
CA PRO A 109 12.05 -7.01 2.91
C PRO A 109 12.07 -7.98 1.71
N GLN A 110 10.91 -8.20 1.11
CA GLN A 110 10.75 -9.16 0.01
C GLN A 110 9.45 -8.95 -0.75
N VAL A 111 9.25 -9.74 -1.80
CA VAL A 111 7.94 -9.93 -2.42
C VAL A 111 7.16 -10.98 -1.63
N TYR A 112 6.02 -10.59 -1.08
CA TYR A 112 5.13 -11.48 -0.32
C TYR A 112 3.72 -11.41 -0.92
N MET A 113 3.16 -12.57 -1.29
CA MET A 113 1.83 -12.67 -1.96
C MET A 113 1.65 -11.71 -3.15
N GLY A 114 2.67 -11.61 -4.01
CA GLY A 114 2.63 -10.75 -5.20
C GLY A 114 2.77 -9.25 -4.93
N ARG A 115 3.10 -8.85 -3.69
CA ARG A 115 3.32 -7.45 -3.30
C ARG A 115 4.76 -7.24 -2.81
N ARG A 116 5.39 -6.16 -3.26
CA ARG A 116 6.75 -5.79 -2.82
C ARG A 116 6.73 -4.93 -1.56
N TYR A 117 7.38 -5.42 -0.51
CA TYR A 117 7.57 -4.76 0.76
C TYR A 117 9.04 -4.39 0.94
N GLU A 118 9.31 -3.14 1.31
CA GLU A 118 10.66 -2.62 1.56
C GLU A 118 10.99 -2.64 3.06
N GLU A 119 9.97 -2.86 3.90
CA GLU A 119 10.04 -3.07 5.33
C GLU A 119 10.12 -4.55 5.73
N HIS A 120 10.53 -4.80 6.97
CA HIS A 120 10.31 -6.10 7.62
C HIS A 120 8.81 -6.34 7.86
N LEU A 121 8.40 -7.61 7.85
CA LEU A 121 7.01 -8.02 8.01
C LEU A 121 6.85 -8.91 9.25
N TYR A 122 5.79 -8.67 10.03
CA TYR A 122 5.30 -9.62 11.03
C TYR A 122 4.11 -10.40 10.44
N VAL A 123 4.36 -11.63 10.01
CA VAL A 123 3.33 -12.47 9.40
C VAL A 123 2.76 -13.41 10.44
N PHE A 124 1.51 -13.22 10.85
CA PHE A 124 0.83 -14.11 11.79
C PHE A 124 0.60 -15.50 11.18
N GLU A 125 0.82 -16.54 11.99
CA GLU A 125 0.60 -17.94 11.64
C GLU A 125 -0.83 -18.39 12.01
N GLY A 126 -1.34 -19.38 11.27
CA GLY A 126 -2.65 -20.01 11.49
C GLY A 126 -3.81 -19.12 11.04
N ALA A 127 -4.46 -19.49 9.95
CA ALA A 127 -5.78 -18.97 9.58
C ALA A 127 -6.86 -19.87 10.17
#